data_AF-A0A9E3EHL8-F1
#
_entry.id   AF-A0A9E3EHL8-F1
#
_cell.length_a   1.000
_cell.length_b   1.000
_cell.length_c   1.000
_cell.angle_alpha   90.00
_cell.angle_beta   90.00
_cell.angle_gamma   90.00
#
_symmetry.space_group_name_H-M   'P 1'
#
loop_
_entity.id
_entity.type
_entity.pdbx_description
1 polymer ?
#
loop_
_entity_poly.entity_id
_entity_poly.type
_entity_poly.pdbx_seq_one_letter_code
_entity_poly.pdbx_strand_id
1 'polypeptide(L)'
;MTAPKREDLQSLGERLDAAEKRNQVPRPSPAASTMGIAFRFTTELVSALLVGGGIGYGIDWAFDRWTHVHTRPWGMIAMFVLGAAAGILNVIRAANEINAEMAKKDGD
;
A
#
# COMPACT_ATOMS: atom_id res chain seq x y z
N MET A 1 -19.28 13.21 48.79
CA MET A 1 -19.16 12.78 47.38
C MET A 1 -20.16 13.59 46.57
N THR A 2 -19.73 14.73 46.03
CA THR A 2 -20.59 15.63 45.24
C THR A 2 -20.71 15.10 43.82
N ALA A 3 -21.94 14.85 43.37
CA ALA A 3 -22.19 14.39 42.01
C ALA A 3 -21.79 15.49 41.01
N PRO A 4 -21.14 15.14 39.87
CA PRO A 4 -20.76 16.11 38.85
C PRO A 4 -22.00 16.85 38.32
N LYS A 5 -21.87 18.17 38.14
CA LYS A 5 -22.96 19.07 37.75
C LYS A 5 -23.32 18.83 36.27
N ARG A 6 -24.61 18.82 35.92
CA ARG A 6 -25.06 18.48 34.55
C ARG A 6 -24.55 19.43 33.47
N GLU A 7 -24.18 20.66 33.82
CA GLU A 7 -23.54 21.63 32.91
C GLU A 7 -22.15 21.19 32.46
N ASP A 8 -21.35 20.61 33.37
CA ASP A 8 -20.01 20.15 33.03
C ASP A 8 -20.07 18.99 32.02
N LEU A 9 -21.05 18.10 32.20
CA LEU A 9 -21.30 16.98 31.30
C LEU A 9 -21.77 17.43 29.92
N GLN A 10 -22.55 18.51 29.84
CA GLN A 10 -23.00 19.09 28.58
C GLN A 10 -21.83 19.72 27.81
N SER A 11 -20.98 20.49 28.49
CA SER A 11 -19.80 21.09 27.86
C SER A 11 -18.76 20.05 27.41
N LEU A 12 -18.63 18.94 28.15
CA LEU A 12 -17.81 17.79 27.75
C LEU A 12 -18.43 17.07 26.55
N GLY A 13 -19.75 16.90 26.54
CA GLY A 13 -20.50 16.36 25.40
C GLY A 13 -20.31 17.19 24.14
N GLU A 14 -20.43 18.52 24.21
CA GLU A 14 -20.18 19.41 23.07
C GLU A 14 -18.73 19.36 22.59
N ARG A 15 -17.76 19.30 23.53
CA ARG A 15 -16.34 19.19 23.19
C ARG A 15 -16.01 17.83 22.58
N LEU A 16 -16.64 16.75 23.04
CA LEU A 16 -16.54 15.42 22.42
C LEU A 16 -17.18 15.41 21.04
N ASP A 17 -18.39 15.96 20.88
CA ASP A 17 -19.10 15.97 19.59
C ASP A 17 -18.38 16.84 18.55
N ALA A 18 -17.80 17.96 18.99
CA ALA A 18 -16.95 18.81 18.15
C ALA A 18 -15.61 18.13 17.82
N ALA A 19 -15.00 17.43 18.77
CA ALA A 19 -13.79 16.65 18.53
C ALA A 19 -14.06 15.44 17.62
N GLU A 20 -15.22 14.81 17.75
CA GLU A 20 -15.66 13.68 16.95
C GLU A 20 -16.00 14.11 15.53
N LYS A 21 -16.72 15.22 15.32
CA LYS A 21 -16.91 15.82 13.98
C LYS A 21 -15.60 16.26 13.33
N ARG A 22 -14.60 16.67 14.13
CA ARG A 22 -13.26 17.03 13.64
C ARG A 22 -12.37 15.80 13.36
N ASN A 23 -12.60 14.68 14.06
CA ASN A 23 -11.96 13.39 13.83
C ASN A 23 -12.73 12.48 12.87
N GLN A 24 -13.93 12.86 12.46
CA GLN A 24 -14.58 12.35 11.25
C GLN A 24 -13.77 12.86 10.06
N VAL A 25 -12.58 12.27 9.86
CA VAL A 25 -11.91 12.25 8.57
C VAL A 25 -13.02 11.90 7.57
N PRO A 26 -13.31 12.78 6.58
CA PRO A 26 -14.36 12.53 5.62
C PRO A 26 -14.14 11.12 5.10
N ARG A 27 -15.09 10.21 5.38
CA ARG A 27 -14.95 8.82 4.93
C ARG A 27 -14.70 8.92 3.43
N PRO A 28 -13.53 8.48 2.93
CA PRO A 28 -13.22 8.63 1.52
C PRO A 28 -14.39 8.01 0.76
N SER A 29 -14.92 8.76 -0.21
CA SER A 29 -16.03 8.26 -1.01
C SER A 29 -15.66 6.87 -1.55
N PRO A 30 -16.64 5.98 -1.81
CA PRO A 30 -16.35 4.66 -2.34
C PRO A 30 -15.39 4.73 -3.55
N ALA A 31 -15.56 5.72 -4.43
CA ALA A 31 -14.68 6.00 -5.55
C ALA A 31 -13.24 6.39 -5.12
N ALA A 32 -13.09 7.25 -4.11
CA ALA A 32 -11.76 7.62 -3.58
C ALA A 32 -11.04 6.42 -2.94
N SER A 33 -11.79 5.53 -2.27
CA SER A 33 -11.25 4.30 -1.68
C SER A 33 -10.79 3.31 -2.75
N THR A 34 -11.60 3.09 -3.81
CA THR A 34 -11.23 2.24 -4.94
C THR A 34 -10.00 2.78 -5.68
N MET A 35 -9.90 4.11 -5.85
CA MET A 35 -8.75 4.72 -6.51
C MET A 35 -7.46 4.53 -5.71
N GLY A 36 -7.51 4.69 -4.38
CA GLY A 36 -6.35 4.43 -3.50
C GLY A 36 -5.86 2.99 -3.56
N ILE A 37 -6.80 2.03 -3.61
CA ILE A 37 -6.48 0.60 -3.75
C ILE A 37 -5.82 0.32 -5.10
N ALA A 38 -6.39 0.83 -6.20
CA ALA A 38 -5.82 0.67 -7.53
C ALA A 38 -4.43 1.30 -7.65
N PHE A 39 -4.23 2.47 -7.03
CA PHE A 39 -2.93 3.12 -6.98
C PHE A 39 -1.90 2.27 -6.23
N ARG A 40 -2.24 1.74 -5.04
CA ARG A 40 -1.36 0.83 -4.28
C ARG A 40 -0.93 -0.37 -5.12
N PHE A 41 -1.87 -1.05 -5.77
CA PHE A 41 -1.53 -2.19 -6.63
C PHE A 41 -0.62 -1.80 -7.79
N THR A 42 -0.88 -0.66 -8.42
CA THR A 42 -0.03 -0.13 -9.50
C THR A 42 1.37 0.16 -8.98
N THR A 43 1.51 0.80 -7.82
CA THR A 43 2.82 1.12 -7.24
C THR A 43 3.60 -0.12 -6.81
N GLU A 44 2.93 -1.15 -6.27
CA GLU A 44 3.55 -2.44 -5.94
C GLU A 44 4.12 -3.11 -7.20
N LEU A 45 3.33 -3.16 -8.27
CA LEU A 45 3.77 -3.71 -9.55
C LEU A 45 4.92 -2.92 -10.16
N VAL A 46 4.77 -1.60 -10.29
CA VAL A 46 5.78 -0.73 -10.92
C VAL A 46 7.08 -0.76 -10.12
N SER A 47 7.01 -0.67 -8.79
CA SER A 47 8.22 -0.74 -7.95
C SER A 47 8.94 -2.08 -8.09
N ALA A 48 8.22 -3.21 -8.12
CA ALA A 48 8.82 -4.52 -8.31
C ALA A 48 9.49 -4.66 -9.69
N LEU A 49 8.88 -4.14 -10.75
CA LEU A 49 9.48 -4.12 -12.09
C LEU A 49 10.71 -3.22 -12.17
N LEU A 50 10.67 -2.03 -11.56
CA LEU A 50 11.81 -1.11 -11.51
C LEU A 50 12.99 -1.72 -10.74
N VAL A 51 12.72 -2.36 -9.59
CA VAL A 51 13.74 -3.04 -8.80
C VAL A 51 14.31 -4.24 -9.55
N GLY A 52 13.46 -5.09 -10.13
CA GLY A 52 13.89 -6.24 -10.93
C GLY A 52 14.72 -5.82 -12.15
N GLY A 53 14.23 -4.86 -12.92
CA GLY A 53 14.95 -4.32 -14.07
C GLY A 53 16.25 -3.63 -13.69
N GLY A 54 16.26 -2.83 -12.61
CA GLY A 54 17.46 -2.16 -12.12
C GLY A 54 18.54 -3.13 -11.64
N ILE A 55 18.17 -4.16 -10.89
CA ILE A 55 19.10 -5.22 -10.46
C ILE A 55 19.60 -6.00 -11.68
N GLY A 56 18.70 -6.39 -12.58
CA GLY A 56 19.07 -7.11 -13.81
C GLY A 56 20.04 -6.33 -14.69
N TYR A 57 19.83 -5.02 -14.82
CA TYR A 57 20.75 -4.13 -15.54
C TYR A 57 22.11 -4.05 -14.84
N GLY A 58 22.14 -3.93 -13.51
CA GLY A 58 23.38 -3.94 -12.74
C GLY A 58 24.17 -5.24 -12.90
N ILE A 59 23.47 -6.38 -12.97
CA ILE A 59 24.08 -7.69 -13.24
C ILE A 59 24.69 -7.70 -14.65
N ASP A 60 23.91 -7.37 -15.68
CA ASP A 60 24.39 -7.34 -17.06
C ASP A 60 25.61 -6.41 -17.20
N TRP A 61 25.57 -5.22 -16.58
CA TRP A 61 26.69 -4.27 -16.56
C TRP A 61 27.95 -4.81 -15.88
N ALA A 62 27.80 -5.47 -14.72
CA ALA A 62 28.91 -6.07 -14.00
C ALA A 62 29.57 -7.21 -14.80
N PHE A 63 28.75 -8.03 -15.47
CA PHE A 63 29.23 -9.11 -16.33
C PHE A 63 29.98 -8.59 -17.55
N ASP A 64 29.45 -7.58 -18.25
CA ASP A 64 30.11 -6.96 -19.40
C ASP A 64 31.48 -6.37 -19.01
N ARG A 65 31.55 -5.72 -17.86
CA ARG A 65 32.78 -5.10 -17.35
C ARG A 65 33.83 -6.15 -16.98
N TRP A 66 33.41 -7.27 -16.40
CA TRP A 66 34.32 -8.26 -15.84
C TRP A 66 34.78 -9.31 -16.86
N THR A 67 33.88 -9.71 -17.78
CA THR A 67 34.16 -10.81 -18.72
C THR A 67 34.57 -10.36 -20.11
N HIS A 68 34.49 -9.06 -20.45
CA HIS A 68 34.75 -8.51 -21.80
C HIS A 68 33.91 -9.18 -22.92
N VAL A 69 32.89 -9.96 -22.55
CA VAL A 69 31.91 -10.56 -23.45
C VAL A 69 30.71 -9.62 -23.49
N HIS A 70 30.21 -9.28 -24.69
CA HIS A 70 28.95 -8.55 -24.81
C HIS A 70 27.79 -9.46 -24.35
N THR A 71 27.29 -9.22 -23.14
CA THR A 71 26.18 -9.98 -22.54
C THR A 71 24.88 -9.53 -23.20
N ARG A 72 24.19 -10.47 -23.84
CA ARG A 72 22.77 -10.28 -24.18
C ARG A 72 22.02 -10.13 -22.83
N PRO A 73 20.94 -9.34 -22.73
CA PRO A 73 20.37 -8.85 -21.46
C PRO A 73 19.64 -9.95 -20.63
N TRP A 74 20.33 -11.05 -20.36
CA TRP A 74 19.81 -12.22 -19.68
C TRP A 74 19.55 -11.92 -18.20
N GLY A 75 20.43 -11.13 -17.57
CA GLY A 75 20.23 -10.64 -16.20
C GLY A 75 18.97 -9.80 -16.09
N MET A 76 18.78 -8.83 -17.00
CA MET A 76 17.52 -8.08 -17.10
C MET A 76 16.31 -8.97 -17.35
N ILE A 77 16.34 -9.92 -18.30
CA ILE A 77 15.19 -10.78 -18.57
C ILE A 77 14.82 -11.62 -17.34
N ALA A 78 15.81 -12.30 -16.74
CA ALA A 78 15.59 -13.15 -15.58
C ALA A 78 15.05 -12.34 -14.39
N MET A 79 15.70 -11.22 -14.05
CA MET A 79 15.29 -10.39 -12.93
C MET A 79 14.00 -9.63 -13.18
N PHE A 80 13.68 -9.28 -14.42
CA PHE A 80 12.39 -8.68 -14.77
C PHE A 80 11.24 -9.67 -14.55
N VAL A 81 11.41 -10.93 -14.99
CA VAL A 81 10.40 -11.98 -14.75
C VAL A 81 10.24 -12.26 -13.26
N LEU A 82 11.35 -12.36 -12.51
CA LEU A 82 11.32 -12.55 -11.06
C LEU A 82 10.67 -11.35 -10.34
N GLY A 83 11.01 -10.12 -10.75
CA GLY A 83 10.41 -8.90 -10.23
C GLY A 83 8.91 -8.81 -10.52
N ALA A 84 8.49 -9.17 -11.74
CA ALA A 84 7.09 -9.24 -12.10
C ALA A 84 6.33 -10.29 -11.26
N ALA A 85 6.90 -11.48 -11.08
CA ALA A 85 6.32 -12.51 -10.23
C ALA A 85 6.17 -12.04 -8.78
N ALA A 86 7.22 -11.43 -8.21
CA ALA A 86 7.18 -10.86 -6.86
C ALA A 86 6.12 -9.75 -6.74
N GLY A 87 6.04 -8.84 -7.72
CA GLY A 87 5.04 -7.77 -7.76
C GLY A 87 3.61 -8.31 -7.80
N ILE A 88 3.34 -9.32 -8.63
CA ILE A 88 2.03 -9.98 -8.70
C ILE A 88 1.67 -10.63 -7.35
N LEU A 89 2.62 -11.34 -6.73
CA LEU A 89 2.40 -11.98 -5.42
C LEU A 89 2.10 -10.94 -4.33
N ASN A 90 2.80 -9.79 -4.33
CA ASN A 90 2.52 -8.69 -3.40
C ASN A 90 1.12 -8.11 -3.60
N VAL A 91 0.71 -7.89 -4.86
CA VAL A 91 -0.63 -7.39 -5.18
C VAL A 91 -1.72 -8.36 -4.72
N ILE A 92 -1.55 -9.67 -4.96
CA ILE A 92 -2.50 -10.69 -4.50
C ILE A 92 -2.59 -10.69 -2.97
N ARG A 93 -1.46 -10.61 -2.27
CA ARG A 93 -1.44 -10.52 -0.80
C ARG A 93 -2.17 -9.27 -0.31
N ALA A 94 -1.92 -8.10 -0.91
CA ALA A 94 -2.58 -6.86 -0.56
C ALA A 94 -4.10 -6.92 -0.83
N ALA A 95 -4.52 -7.52 -1.94
CA ALA A 95 -5.94 -7.71 -2.26
C ALA A 95 -6.63 -8.63 -1.23
N ASN A 96 -5.99 -9.72 -0.84
CA ASN A 96 -6.53 -10.63 0.18
C ASN A 96 -6.68 -9.95 1.54
N GLU A 97 -5.71 -9.12 1.94
CA GLU A 97 -5.75 -8.36 3.19
C GLU A 97 -6.92 -7.36 3.20
N ILE A 98 -7.09 -6.59 2.12
CA ILE A 98 -8.21 -5.66 1.95
C ILE A 98 -9.55 -6.41 2.00
N ASN A 99 -9.67 -7.53 1.29
CA ASN A 99 -10.90 -8.33 1.29
C ASN A 99 -11.25 -8.87 2.68
N ALA A 100 -10.24 -9.30 3.45
CA ALA A 100 -10.43 -9.79 4.82
C ALA A 100 -10.89 -8.68 5.78
N GLU A 101 -10.33 -7.46 5.66
CA GLU A 101 -10.75 -6.30 6.45
C GLU A 101 -12.21 -5.93 6.17
N MET A 102 -12.62 -5.94 4.89
CA MET A 102 -13.99 -5.64 4.48
C MET A 102 -14.97 -6.67 5.05
N ALA A 103 -14.66 -7.98 4.93
CA ALA A 103 -15.50 -9.04 5.47
C ALA A 103 -15.67 -8.97 7.00
N LYS A 104 -14.64 -8.52 7.73
CA LYS A 104 -14.72 -8.33 9.19
C LYS A 104 -15.63 -7.15 9.56
N LYS A 105 -15.63 -6.09 8.76
CA LYS A 105 -16.39 -4.87 9.02
C LYS A 105 -17.89 -5.02 8.74
N ASP A 106 -18.28 -5.94 7.86
CA ASP A 106 -19.67 -6.23 7.53
C ASP A 106 -20.35 -7.22 8.52
N GLY A 107 -19.57 -7.87 9.38
CA GLY A 107 -20.05 -8.84 10.37
C GLY A 107 -20.21 -8.31 11.81
N ASP A 108 -19.87 -7.04 12.05
CA ASP A 108 -20.03 -6.30 13.33
C ASP A 108 -21.18 -5.29 13.19
#